data_AF-A0A356ZWE4-F1
#
_entry.id   AF-A0A356ZWE4-F1
#
_cell.length_a   1.000
_cell.length_b   1.000
_cell.length_c   1.000
_cell.angle_alpha   90.00
_cell.angle_beta   90.00
_cell.angle_gamma   90.00
#
_symmetry.space_group_name_H-M   'P 1'
#
loop_
_entity.id
_entity.type
_entity.pdbx_description
1 polymer ?
#
loop_
_entity_poly.entity_id
_entity_poly.type
_entity_poly.pdbx_seq_one_letter_code
_entity_poly.pdbx_strand_id
1 'polypeptide(L)' 'ALAWLELANVAVVPGSGFGMPDYFRMSYATSMERIETGLDRMQNLLETAQ' A
#
# COMPACT_ATOMS: atom_id res chain seq x y z
N ALA A 1 4.03 1.72 5.51
CA ALA A 1 4.18 0.31 5.03
C ALA A 1 3.52 -0.68 5.98
N LEU A 2 3.89 -0.71 7.27
CA LEU A 2 3.24 -1.57 8.28
C LEU A 2 1.72 -1.37 8.34
N ALA A 3 1.25 -0.11 8.42
CA ALA A 3 -0.19 0.19 8.43
C ALA A 3 -0.94 -0.36 7.19
N TRP A 4 -0.32 -0.36 6.01
CA TRP A 4 -0.93 -0.93 4.80
C TRP A 4 -1.16 -2.43 4.93
N LEU A 5 -0.18 -3.15 5.49
CA LEU A 5 -0.29 -4.59 5.68
C LEU A 5 -1.26 -4.93 6.81
N GLU A 6 -1.08 -4.33 7.98
CA GLU A 6 -1.79 -4.69 9.20
C GLU A 6 -3.25 -4.24 9.22
N LEU A 7 -3.55 -3.05 8.68
CA LEU A 7 -4.89 -2.46 8.73
C LEU A 7 -5.64 -2.65 7.41
N ALA A 8 -4.94 -2.60 6.28
CA ALA A 8 -5.55 -2.65 4.94
C ALA A 8 -5.35 -4.00 4.22
N ASN A 9 -4.56 -4.94 4.77
CA ASN A 9 -4.19 -6.18 4.08
C ASN A 9 -3.56 -5.94 2.69
N VAL A 10 -2.69 -4.92 2.58
CA VAL A 10 -1.95 -4.59 1.36
C VAL A 10 -0.44 -4.62 1.63
N ALA A 11 0.24 -5.60 1.05
CA ALA A 11 1.69 -5.74 1.17
C ALA A 11 2.43 -4.80 0.19
N VAL A 12 3.30 -3.95 0.72
CA VAL A 12 4.22 -3.09 -0.05
C VAL A 12 5.61 -3.14 0.54
N VAL A 13 6.62 -2.68 -0.21
CA VAL A 13 7.99 -2.61 0.30
C VAL A 13 8.27 -1.20 0.83
N PRO A 14 8.70 -1.01 2.09
CA PRO A 14 9.11 0.29 2.61
C PRO A 14 10.26 0.90 1.78
N GLY A 15 10.18 2.19 1.50
CA GLY A 15 11.22 2.94 0.77
C GLY A 15 12.49 3.17 1.59
N SER A 16 12.42 3.02 2.92
CA SER A 16 13.58 3.13 3.82
C SER A 16 14.73 2.19 3.45
N GLY A 17 14.42 0.98 2.95
CA GLY A 17 15.43 0.04 2.42
C GLY A 17 16.12 0.50 1.12
N PHE A 18 15.63 1.58 0.51
CA PHE A 18 16.13 2.17 -0.73
C PHE A 18 16.56 3.65 -0.57
N GLY A 19 16.72 4.14 0.66
CA GLY A 19 17.10 5.53 0.93
C GLY A 19 15.98 6.56 0.75
N MET A 20 14.72 6.12 0.67
CA MET A 20 13.53 6.96 0.46
C MET A 20 12.49 6.72 1.57
N PRO A 21 12.75 7.15 2.82
CA PRO A 21 11.99 6.75 4.01
C PRO A 21 10.49 7.13 3.97
N ASP A 22 10.14 8.22 3.29
CA ASP A 22 8.76 8.72 3.19
C ASP A 22 7.95 8.04 2.07
N TYR A 23 8.55 7.10 1.35
CA TYR A 23 7.94 6.42 0.21
C TYR A 23 7.82 4.91 0.43
N PHE A 24 7.08 4.25 -0.44
CA PHE A 24 7.05 2.80 -0.55
C PHE A 24 7.01 2.40 -2.02
N ARG A 25 7.44 1.17 -2.30
CA ARG A 25 7.39 0.60 -3.66
C ARG A 25 6.19 -0.32 -3.79
N MET A 26 5.37 -0.06 -4.81
CA MET A 26 4.28 -0.92 -5.26
C MET A 26 4.67 -1.61 -6.56
N SER A 27 4.53 -2.94 -6.61
CA SER A 27 4.63 -3.67 -7.87
C SER A 27 3.27 -3.64 -8.58
N TYR A 28 3.25 -3.28 -9.85
CA TYR A 28 2.05 -3.31 -10.70
C TYR A 28 2.04 -4.51 -11.66
N ALA A 29 3.02 -5.41 -11.59
CA ALA A 29 3.09 -6.62 -12.40
C ALA A 29 2.13 -7.70 -11.86
N THR A 30 0.82 -7.44 -11.91
CA THR A 30 -0.27 -8.30 -11.44
C THR A 30 -1.57 -7.97 -12.20
N SER A 31 -2.71 -8.56 -11.86
CA SER A 31 -3.99 -8.26 -12.54
C SER A 31 -4.55 -6.90 -12.15
N MET A 32 -5.31 -6.28 -13.05
CA MET A 32 -6.01 -5.01 -12.78
C MET A 32 -6.93 -5.11 -11.56
N GLU A 33 -7.69 -6.20 -11.45
CA GLU A 33 -8.57 -6.48 -10.30
C GLU A 33 -7.82 -6.41 -8.95
N ARG A 34 -6.60 -6.96 -8.90
CA ARG A 34 -5.77 -6.93 -7.69
C ARG A 34 -5.23 -5.53 -7.40
N ILE A 35 -4.92 -4.76 -8.44
CA ILE A 35 -4.48 -3.36 -8.30
C ILE A 35 -5.64 -2.52 -7.76
N GLU A 36 -6.81 -2.58 -8.39
CA GLU A 36 -8.02 -1.85 -7.98
C GLU A 36 -8.40 -2.20 -6.53
N THR A 37 -8.53 -3.48 -6.20
CA THR A 37 -8.82 -3.94 -4.84
C THR A 37 -7.80 -3.42 -3.81
N GLY A 38 -6.51 -3.40 -4.18
CA GLY A 38 -5.45 -2.90 -3.32
C GLY A 38 -5.57 -1.39 -3.06
N LEU A 39 -5.86 -0.61 -4.11
CA LEU A 39 -6.04 0.84 -4.02
C LEU A 39 -7.31 1.20 -3.24
N ASP A 40 -8.42 0.51 -3.44
CA ASP A 40 -9.67 0.72 -2.70
C ASP A 40 -9.46 0.50 -1.19
N ARG A 41 -8.70 -0.53 -0.81
CA ARG A 41 -8.34 -0.79 0.60
C ARG A 41 -7.49 0.33 1.19
N MET A 42 -6.53 0.86 0.42
CA MET A 42 -5.71 1.98 0.86
C MET A 42 -6.55 3.26 1.03
N GLN A 43 -7.44 3.55 0.07
CA GLN A 43 -8.35 4.69 0.12
C GLN A 43 -9.24 4.62 1.38
N ASN A 44 -9.91 3.49 1.61
CA ASN A 44 -10.78 3.30 2.77
C ASN A 44 -10.04 3.52 4.09
N LEU A 45 -8.79 3.04 4.21
CA LEU A 45 -7.99 3.27 5.41
C LEU A 45 -7.68 4.76 5.61
N LEU A 46 -7.35 5.49 4.54
CA LEU A 46 -7.05 6.92 4.62
C LEU A 46 -8.28 7.77 4.98
N GLU A 47 -9.45 7.40 4.47
CA GLU A 47 -10.72 8.09 4.79
C GLU A 47 -11.16 7.83 6.24
N THR A 48 -10.93 6.61 6.76
CA THR A 48 -11.34 6.24 8.13
C THR A 48 -10.33 6.71 9.18
N ALA A 49 -9.09 6.98 8.79
CA ALA A 49 -8.03 7.47 9.68
C ALA A 49 -8.08 9.00 9.91
N GLN A 50 -9.09 9.70 9.37
CA GLN A 50 -9.41 11.09 9.70
C GLN A 50 -9.97 11.24 11.12
#